data_AF-V5EQT3-F1
#
_entry.id   AF-V5EQT3-F1
#
_cell.length_a   1.000
_cell.length_b   1.000
_cell.length_c   1.000
_cell.angle_alpha   90.00
_cell.angle_beta   90.00
_cell.angle_gamma   90.00
#
_symmetry.space_group_name_H-M   'P 1'
#
loop_
_entity.id
_entity.type
_entity.pdbx_description
1 polymer ?
#
loop_
_entity_poly.entity_id
_entity_poly.type
_entity_poly.pdbx_seq_one_letter_code
_entity_poly.pdbx_strand_id
1 'polypeptide(L)'
;MLELADDQFIQIRNELEKYESRVQDTITQAPQDVSFDKVSIYNYLNSSDIVSELDKQVANNLNVPIIKLSKDNASRHIKYLSYFNIETIFQLEQLVNLHREYILKRSLDRKAVGEKVSRGISIFYLYQVLAAKLGNETEILKFLDVMNLSLPDDREEFASYLLELGQTVI
;
A
#
# COMPACT_ATOMS: atom_id res chain seq x y z
N MET A 1 22.45 -37.72 -3.66
CA MET A 1 21.14 -37.06 -3.86
C MET A 1 20.88 -35.93 -2.85
N LEU A 2 21.41 -35.97 -1.62
CA LEU A 2 21.35 -34.82 -0.69
C LEU A 2 22.23 -33.64 -1.15
N GLU A 3 23.47 -33.89 -1.57
CA GLU A 3 24.41 -32.81 -1.97
C GLU A 3 23.88 -31.95 -3.13
N LEU A 4 23.21 -32.56 -4.13
CA LEU A 4 22.61 -31.81 -5.24
C LEU A 4 21.45 -30.91 -4.78
N ALA A 5 20.68 -31.35 -3.78
CA ALA A 5 19.58 -30.56 -3.23
C ALA A 5 20.09 -29.38 -2.40
N ASP A 6 21.19 -29.56 -1.66
CA ASP A 6 21.84 -28.49 -0.89
C ASP A 6 22.42 -27.41 -1.82
N ASP A 7 23.08 -27.80 -2.91
CA ASP A 7 23.62 -26.87 -3.91
C ASP A 7 22.51 -26.07 -4.61
N GLN A 8 21.40 -26.73 -4.97
CA GLN A 8 20.24 -26.06 -5.56
C GLN A 8 19.59 -25.07 -4.59
N PHE A 9 19.50 -25.41 -3.30
CA PHE A 9 18.95 -24.52 -2.28
C PHE A 9 19.83 -23.27 -2.08
N ILE A 10 21.15 -23.45 -2.03
CA ILE A 10 22.11 -22.34 -1.94
C ILE A 10 22.00 -21.44 -3.18
N GLN A 11 21.90 -22.01 -4.37
CA GLN A 11 21.75 -21.24 -5.60
C GLN A 11 20.47 -20.38 -5.58
N ILE A 12 19.32 -20.97 -5.25
CA ILE A 12 18.03 -20.25 -5.17
C ILE A 12 18.12 -19.11 -4.15
N ARG A 13 18.71 -19.36 -2.97
CA ARG A 13 18.90 -18.32 -1.95
C ARG A 13 19.74 -17.15 -2.49
N ASN A 14 20.87 -17.45 -3.11
CA ASN A 14 21.75 -16.42 -3.66
C ASN A 14 21.09 -15.63 -4.79
N GLU A 15 20.26 -16.28 -5.61
CA GLU A 15 19.48 -15.61 -6.66
C GLU A 15 18.41 -14.68 -6.08
N LEU A 16 17.74 -15.09 -4.98
CA LEU A 16 16.78 -14.26 -4.26
C LEU A 16 17.44 -13.02 -3.64
N GLU A 17 18.61 -13.17 -3.02
CA GLU A 17 19.38 -12.04 -2.46
C GLU A 17 19.81 -11.06 -3.56
N LYS A 18 20.30 -11.57 -4.69
CA LYS A 18 20.64 -10.74 -5.86
C LYS A 18 19.41 -10.05 -6.45
N TYR A 19 18.25 -10.70 -6.45
CA TYR A 19 17.01 -10.08 -6.87
C TYR A 19 16.59 -8.96 -5.91
N GLU A 20 16.58 -9.20 -4.61
CA GLU A 20 16.21 -8.20 -3.59
C GLU A 20 17.12 -6.96 -3.67
N SER A 21 18.43 -7.15 -3.85
CA SER A 21 19.38 -6.05 -4.06
C SER A 21 19.10 -5.27 -5.36
N ARG A 22 18.93 -5.97 -6.49
CA ARG A 22 18.66 -5.31 -7.77
C ARG A 22 17.36 -4.51 -7.73
N VAL A 23 16.32 -5.05 -7.11
CA VAL A 23 15.04 -4.36 -6.95
C VAL A 23 15.22 -3.03 -6.21
N GLN A 24 15.98 -3.00 -5.12
CA GLN A 24 16.24 -1.75 -4.38
C GLN A 24 16.90 -0.68 -5.27
N ASP A 25 17.89 -1.07 -6.07
CA ASP A 25 18.57 -0.16 -7.00
C ASP A 25 17.63 0.33 -8.10
N THR A 26 16.88 -0.59 -8.73
CA THR A 26 15.95 -0.24 -9.82
C THR A 26 14.79 0.63 -9.35
N ILE A 27 14.29 0.44 -8.12
CA ILE A 27 13.27 1.32 -7.52
C ILE A 27 13.70 2.78 -7.58
N THR A 28 14.99 3.05 -7.32
CA THR A 28 15.52 4.42 -7.27
C THR A 28 15.85 4.95 -8.66
N GLN A 29 16.41 4.11 -9.54
CA GLN A 29 16.95 4.53 -10.84
C GLN A 29 15.91 4.51 -11.96
N ALA A 30 14.98 3.56 -11.93
CA ALA A 30 14.01 3.30 -12.98
C ALA A 30 12.70 2.71 -12.41
N PRO A 31 11.97 3.46 -11.55
CA PRO A 31 10.74 2.98 -10.90
C PRO A 31 9.63 2.54 -11.87
N GLN A 32 9.67 3.00 -13.12
CA GLN A 32 8.74 2.58 -14.19
C GLN A 32 8.98 1.14 -14.66
N ASP A 33 10.18 0.59 -14.45
CA ASP A 33 10.56 -0.75 -14.87
C ASP A 33 10.36 -1.80 -13.76
N VAL A 34 9.89 -1.36 -12.58
CA VAL A 34 9.65 -2.24 -11.42
C VAL A 34 8.17 -2.52 -11.28
N SER A 35 7.75 -3.73 -11.65
CA SER A 35 6.42 -4.25 -11.38
C SER A 35 6.26 -4.68 -9.92
N PHE A 36 5.01 -4.74 -9.45
CA PHE A 36 4.72 -5.16 -8.08
C PHE A 36 4.72 -6.68 -7.88
N ASP A 37 5.53 -7.10 -6.93
CA ASP A 37 5.52 -8.39 -6.26
C ASP A 37 5.75 -8.20 -4.75
N LYS A 38 5.87 -9.29 -3.99
CA LYS A 38 6.06 -9.21 -2.53
C LYS A 38 7.36 -8.52 -2.12
N VAL A 39 8.42 -8.61 -2.94
CA VAL A 39 9.75 -8.10 -2.63
C VAL A 39 9.83 -6.60 -2.94
N SER A 40 9.41 -6.21 -4.15
CA SER A 40 9.36 -4.82 -4.60
C SER A 40 8.45 -3.96 -3.73
N ILE A 41 7.22 -4.41 -3.41
CA ILE A 41 6.33 -3.62 -2.56
C ILE A 41 6.86 -3.49 -1.13
N TYR A 42 7.44 -4.56 -0.57
CA TYR A 42 8.03 -4.53 0.75
C TYR A 42 9.23 -3.58 0.82
N ASN A 43 10.11 -3.61 -0.18
CA ASN A 43 11.26 -2.71 -0.25
C ASN A 43 10.78 -1.28 -0.42
N TYR A 44 9.96 -1.00 -1.44
CA TYR A 44 9.42 0.32 -1.71
C TYR A 44 8.76 0.97 -0.49
N LEU A 45 7.82 0.29 0.17
CA LEU A 45 7.12 0.86 1.33
C LEU A 45 8.03 1.07 2.55
N ASN A 46 9.13 0.31 2.66
CA ASN A 46 10.09 0.49 3.74
C ASN A 46 11.24 1.44 3.43
N SER A 47 11.49 1.81 2.17
CA SER A 47 12.63 2.66 1.79
C SER A 47 12.28 3.96 1.06
N SER A 48 11.07 4.10 0.50
CA SER A 48 10.66 5.30 -0.23
C SER A 48 10.56 6.52 0.69
N ASP A 49 11.23 7.61 0.31
CA ASP A 49 11.18 8.88 1.03
C ASP A 49 9.80 9.54 0.93
N ILE A 50 9.13 9.43 -0.23
CA ILE A 50 7.78 9.98 -0.44
C ILE A 50 6.79 9.30 0.52
N VAL A 51 6.85 7.97 0.60
CA VAL A 51 5.99 7.18 1.50
C VAL A 51 6.37 7.45 2.96
N SER A 52 7.65 7.47 3.30
CA SER A 52 8.15 7.73 4.65
C SER A 52 7.69 9.08 5.17
N GLU A 53 7.75 10.12 4.35
CA GLU A 53 7.30 11.46 4.70
C GLU A 53 5.78 11.50 4.92
N LEU A 54 5.00 10.88 4.02
CA LEU A 54 3.55 10.89 4.14
C LEU A 54 3.05 10.04 5.30
N ASP A 55 3.68 8.89 5.56
CA ASP A 55 3.40 8.04 6.70
C ASP A 55 3.62 8.78 8.02
N LYS A 56 4.72 9.55 8.15
CA LYS A 56 4.98 10.39 9.34
C LYS A 56 3.86 11.37 9.60
N GLN A 57 3.38 12.04 8.55
CA GLN A 57 2.27 12.98 8.68
C GLN A 57 0.97 12.28 9.10
N VAL A 58 0.67 11.13 8.49
CA VAL A 58 -0.48 10.29 8.88
C VAL A 58 -0.38 9.83 10.33
N ALA A 59 0.79 9.34 10.75
CA ALA A 59 1.02 8.85 12.10
C ALA A 59 0.93 9.97 13.16
N ASN A 60 1.40 11.18 12.81
CA ASN A 60 1.22 12.37 13.64
C ASN A 60 -0.26 12.72 13.81
N ASN A 61 -1.05 12.71 12.74
CA ASN A 61 -2.50 12.94 12.79
C ASN A 61 -3.21 11.93 13.68
N LEU A 62 -2.77 10.68 13.63
CA LEU A 62 -3.31 9.59 14.45
C LEU A 62 -2.74 9.56 15.88
N ASN A 63 -1.71 10.34 16.18
CA ASN A 63 -0.95 10.36 17.43
C ASN A 63 -0.41 8.96 17.83
N VAL A 64 0.21 8.26 16.89
CA VAL A 64 0.77 6.91 17.10
C VAL A 64 2.15 6.77 16.46
N PRO A 65 3.04 5.93 17.00
CA PRO A 65 4.32 5.63 16.39
C PRO A 65 4.20 4.81 15.10
N ILE A 66 5.20 4.98 14.22
CA ILE A 66 5.38 4.17 13.01
C ILE A 66 6.34 3.03 13.30
N ILE A 67 5.98 1.83 12.85
CA ILE A 67 6.85 0.65 12.86
C ILE A 67 7.19 0.20 11.44
N LYS A 68 8.24 -0.61 11.32
CA LYS A 68 8.60 -1.27 10.06
C LYS A 68 7.45 -2.17 9.57
N LEU A 69 7.21 -2.17 8.26
CA LEU A 69 6.25 -3.07 7.63
C LEU A 69 6.85 -4.47 7.50
N SER A 70 6.10 -5.52 7.86
CA SER A 70 6.51 -6.91 7.64
C SER A 70 6.26 -7.36 6.19
N LYS A 71 6.96 -8.40 5.71
CA LYS A 71 6.74 -8.97 4.37
C LYS A 71 5.30 -9.48 4.17
N ASP A 72 4.70 -10.05 5.21
CA ASP A 72 3.30 -10.53 5.18
C ASP A 72 2.30 -9.38 5.03
N ASN A 73 2.48 -8.30 5.78
CA ASN A 73 1.61 -7.13 5.67
C ASN A 73 1.82 -6.40 4.33
N ALA A 74 3.07 -6.31 3.85
CA ALA A 74 3.38 -5.75 2.53
C ALA A 74 2.65 -6.49 1.40
N SER A 75 2.58 -7.83 1.49
CA SER A 75 1.90 -8.66 0.49
C SER A 75 0.42 -8.32 0.32
N ARG A 76 -0.24 -7.75 1.34
CA ARG A 76 -1.65 -7.34 1.26
C ARG A 76 -1.86 -6.23 0.23
N HIS A 77 -0.87 -5.36 0.04
CA HIS A 77 -0.95 -4.24 -0.91
C HIS A 77 -1.10 -4.70 -2.36
N ILE A 78 -0.56 -5.87 -2.73
CA ILE A 78 -0.59 -6.41 -4.11
C ILE A 78 -2.03 -6.52 -4.62
N LYS A 79 -2.96 -6.96 -3.77
CA LYS A 79 -4.37 -7.10 -4.16
C LYS A 79 -5.02 -5.76 -4.51
N TYR A 80 -4.69 -4.71 -3.75
CA TYR A 80 -5.19 -3.36 -4.01
C TYR A 80 -4.60 -2.77 -5.28
N LEU A 81 -3.29 -2.93 -5.48
CA LEU A 81 -2.58 -2.46 -6.67
C LEU A 81 -3.18 -3.11 -7.93
N SER A 82 -3.38 -4.42 -7.90
CA SER A 82 -4.04 -5.15 -8.98
C SER A 82 -5.48 -4.70 -9.22
N TYR A 83 -6.27 -4.44 -8.17
CA TYR A 83 -7.65 -3.99 -8.33
C TYR A 83 -7.77 -2.64 -9.05
N PHE A 84 -6.84 -1.71 -8.78
CA PHE A 84 -6.79 -0.40 -9.42
C PHE A 84 -5.91 -0.37 -10.68
N ASN A 85 -5.45 -1.52 -11.18
CA ASN A 85 -4.55 -1.64 -12.34
C ASN A 85 -3.28 -0.77 -12.21
N ILE A 86 -2.70 -0.71 -11.00
CA ILE A 86 -1.42 -0.04 -10.74
C ILE A 86 -0.34 -1.10 -10.86
N GLU A 87 0.44 -1.03 -11.92
CA GLU A 87 1.39 -2.06 -12.32
C GLU A 87 2.82 -1.75 -11.85
N THR A 88 3.18 -0.47 -11.76
CA THR A 88 4.56 -0.04 -11.51
C THR A 88 4.70 0.93 -10.34
N ILE A 89 5.91 0.99 -9.77
CA ILE A 89 6.21 1.92 -8.69
C ILE A 89 6.05 3.37 -9.14
N PHE A 90 6.46 3.69 -10.36
CA PHE A 90 6.25 5.02 -10.92
C PHE A 90 4.76 5.42 -10.93
N GLN A 91 3.86 4.54 -11.36
CA GLN A 91 2.42 4.82 -11.35
C GLN A 91 1.89 5.04 -9.94
N LEU A 92 2.36 4.24 -8.97
CA LEU A 92 1.99 4.42 -7.57
C LEU A 92 2.46 5.77 -7.04
N GLU A 93 3.71 6.17 -7.31
CA GLU A 93 4.25 7.47 -6.91
C GLU A 93 3.46 8.64 -7.52
N GLN A 94 3.06 8.56 -8.78
CA GLN A 94 2.21 9.57 -9.40
C GLN A 94 0.87 9.71 -8.66
N LEU A 95 0.23 8.58 -8.32
CA LEU A 95 -1.03 8.59 -7.57
C LEU A 95 -0.88 9.12 -6.14
N VAL A 96 0.23 8.78 -5.46
CA VAL A 96 0.54 9.32 -4.14
C VAL A 96 0.69 10.83 -4.18
N ASN A 97 1.46 11.34 -5.14
CA ASN A 97 1.67 12.78 -5.29
C ASN A 97 0.38 13.50 -5.65
N LEU A 98 -0.41 12.94 -6.58
CA LEU A 98 -1.69 13.50 -7.01
C LEU A 98 -2.73 13.58 -5.89
N HIS A 99 -2.72 12.61 -4.96
CA HIS A 99 -3.75 12.47 -3.93
C HIS A 99 -3.27 12.74 -2.51
N ARG A 100 -2.09 13.36 -2.36
CA ARG A 100 -1.45 13.60 -1.05
C ARG A 100 -2.38 14.27 -0.04
N GLU A 101 -3.07 15.32 -0.45
CA GLU A 101 -4.00 16.07 0.41
C GLU A 101 -5.13 15.17 0.94
N TYR A 102 -5.72 14.35 0.07
CA TYR A 102 -6.83 13.48 0.42
C TYR A 102 -6.42 12.30 1.30
N ILE A 103 -5.18 11.81 1.13
CA ILE A 103 -4.59 10.82 2.04
C ILE A 103 -4.47 11.39 3.45
N LEU A 104 -4.07 12.66 3.58
CA LEU A 104 -3.97 13.34 4.87
C LEU A 104 -5.32 13.71 5.45
N LYS A 105 -6.28 14.16 4.63
CA LYS A 105 -7.65 14.38 5.07
C LYS A 105 -8.24 13.09 5.64
N ARG A 106 -8.04 11.98 4.94
CA ARG A 106 -8.51 10.66 5.37
C ARG A 106 -7.96 10.24 6.73
N SER A 107 -6.72 10.62 7.07
CA SER A 107 -6.13 10.29 8.37
C SER A 107 -6.68 11.10 9.53
N LEU A 108 -7.29 12.27 9.27
CA LEU A 108 -7.96 13.10 10.28
C LEU A 108 -9.38 12.62 10.61
N ASP A 109 -10.04 11.96 9.65
CA ASP A 109 -11.43 11.48 9.80
C ASP A 109 -11.55 10.25 10.71
N ARG A 110 -10.43 9.71 11.22
CA ARG A 110 -10.44 8.57 12.15
C ARG A 110 -9.61 8.83 13.39
N LYS A 111 -10.13 8.36 14.52
CA LYS A 111 -9.31 8.12 15.71
C LYS A 111 -8.48 6.86 15.48
N ALA A 112 -7.25 6.84 15.98
CA ALA A 112 -6.42 5.65 15.93
C ALA A 112 -7.14 4.48 16.63
N VAL A 113 -7.22 3.34 15.96
CA VAL A 113 -7.84 2.10 16.50
C VAL A 113 -6.78 1.22 17.18
N GLY A 114 -5.52 1.64 17.25
CA GLY A 114 -4.44 0.88 17.86
C GLY A 114 -3.27 1.75 18.30
N GLU A 115 -2.28 1.12 18.93
CA GLU A 115 -1.14 1.80 19.55
C GLU A 115 -0.02 2.18 18.55
N LYS A 116 -0.09 1.71 17.30
CA LYS A 116 0.94 1.91 16.27
C LYS A 116 0.41 1.66 14.87
N VAL A 117 1.08 2.23 13.87
CA VAL A 117 0.85 1.96 12.45
C VAL A 117 2.14 1.50 11.78
N SER A 118 2.04 0.66 10.74
CA SER A 118 3.21 0.28 9.94
C SER A 118 3.48 1.29 8.83
N ARG A 119 4.72 1.32 8.34
CA ARG A 119 5.03 1.93 7.04
C ARG A 119 4.07 1.42 5.96
N GLY A 120 3.75 2.28 4.98
CA GLY A 120 2.72 2.04 3.97
C GLY A 120 1.29 2.38 4.41
N ILE A 121 1.08 2.97 5.59
CA ILE A 121 -0.26 3.41 6.03
C ILE A 121 -0.85 4.49 5.12
N SER A 122 -0.01 5.41 4.63
CA SER A 122 -0.43 6.41 3.65
C SER A 122 -0.90 5.77 2.34
N ILE A 123 -0.23 4.72 1.88
CA ILE A 123 -0.62 3.95 0.70
C ILE A 123 -1.92 3.17 0.94
N PHE A 124 -2.12 2.66 2.15
CA PHE A 124 -3.40 2.04 2.51
C PHE A 124 -4.57 3.03 2.44
N TYR A 125 -4.36 4.28 2.87
CA TYR A 125 -5.35 5.35 2.70
C TYR A 125 -5.51 5.82 1.26
N LEU A 126 -4.44 5.82 0.45
CA LEU A 126 -4.55 6.08 -0.99
C LEU A 126 -5.58 5.15 -1.64
N TYR A 127 -5.58 3.85 -1.33
CA TYR A 127 -6.56 2.92 -1.91
C TYR A 127 -8.01 3.28 -1.55
N GLN A 128 -8.25 3.84 -0.37
CA GLN A 128 -9.56 4.31 0.04
C GLN A 128 -9.95 5.60 -0.70
N VAL A 129 -8.98 6.50 -0.94
CA VAL A 129 -9.18 7.67 -1.79
C VAL A 129 -9.50 7.26 -3.23
N LEU A 130 -8.82 6.26 -3.79
CA LEU A 130 -9.12 5.74 -5.12
C LEU A 130 -10.50 5.10 -5.18
N ALA A 131 -10.90 4.35 -4.15
CA ALA A 131 -12.25 3.81 -4.03
C ALA A 131 -13.30 4.94 -3.99
N ALA A 132 -13.07 6.00 -3.21
CA ALA A 132 -13.95 7.17 -3.15
C ALA A 132 -14.14 7.83 -4.52
N LYS A 133 -13.09 7.88 -5.36
CA LYS A 133 -13.16 8.41 -6.73
C LYS A 133 -13.94 7.54 -7.73
N LEU A 134 -14.34 6.31 -7.36
CA LEU A 134 -15.27 5.53 -8.18
C LEU A 134 -16.64 6.21 -8.30
N GLY A 135 -17.01 7.08 -7.33
CA GLY A 135 -18.20 7.93 -7.38
C GLY A 135 -19.53 7.17 -7.36
N ASN A 136 -19.50 5.86 -7.11
CA ASN A 136 -20.66 4.98 -7.09
C ASN A 136 -20.57 4.08 -5.86
N GLU A 137 -21.56 4.18 -4.98
CA GLU A 137 -21.65 3.38 -3.75
C GLU A 137 -21.58 1.87 -4.02
N THR A 138 -22.17 1.39 -5.11
CA THR A 138 -22.13 -0.04 -5.48
C THR A 138 -20.70 -0.49 -5.79
N GLU A 139 -19.93 0.32 -6.52
CA GLU A 139 -18.53 -0.01 -6.83
C GLU A 139 -17.62 0.13 -5.60
N ILE A 140 -17.92 1.10 -4.72
CA ILE A 140 -17.23 1.24 -3.43
C ILE A 140 -17.50 0.01 -2.54
N LEU A 141 -18.76 -0.42 -2.40
CA LEU A 141 -19.12 -1.62 -1.65
C LEU A 141 -18.40 -2.86 -2.19
N LYS A 142 -18.40 -3.03 -3.51
CA LYS A 142 -17.67 -4.12 -4.18
C LYS A 142 -16.17 -4.07 -3.88
N PHE A 143 -15.56 -2.89 -3.88
CA PHE A 143 -14.16 -2.73 -3.46
C PHE A 143 -13.97 -3.18 -2.01
N LEU A 144 -14.81 -2.70 -1.08
CA LEU A 144 -14.72 -3.06 0.33
C LEU A 144 -14.90 -4.57 0.56
N ASP A 145 -15.83 -5.20 -0.17
CA ASP A 145 -16.06 -6.64 -0.18
C ASP A 145 -14.83 -7.41 -0.66
N VAL A 146 -14.32 -7.06 -1.85
CA VAL A 146 -13.16 -7.74 -2.44
C VAL A 146 -11.95 -7.60 -1.52
N MET A 147 -11.74 -6.44 -0.89
CA MET A 147 -10.60 -6.21 -0.01
C MET A 147 -10.79 -6.70 1.42
N ASN A 148 -11.98 -7.18 1.75
CA ASN A 148 -12.40 -7.49 3.11
C ASN A 148 -12.09 -6.33 4.09
N LEU A 149 -12.40 -5.11 3.67
CA LEU A 149 -12.27 -3.90 4.47
C LEU A 149 -13.55 -3.65 5.26
N SER A 150 -13.37 -3.21 6.51
CA SER A 150 -14.37 -3.08 7.58
C SER A 150 -15.07 -4.39 7.95
N LEU A 151 -15.76 -4.40 9.10
CA LEU A 151 -16.69 -5.48 9.40
C LEU A 151 -17.87 -5.43 8.42
N PRO A 152 -18.52 -6.57 8.12
CA PRO A 152 -19.69 -6.59 7.23
C PRO A 152 -20.77 -5.58 7.65
N ASP A 153 -21.06 -5.48 8.95
CA ASP A 153 -22.08 -4.59 9.50
C ASP A 153 -21.73 -3.09 9.37
N ASP A 154 -20.44 -2.76 9.25
CA ASP A 154 -19.96 -1.38 9.12
C ASP A 154 -19.75 -0.97 7.64
N ARG A 155 -19.93 -1.90 6.70
CA ARG A 155 -19.45 -1.73 5.31
C ARG A 155 -20.30 -0.72 4.53
N GLU A 156 -21.61 -0.68 4.76
CA GLU A 156 -22.50 0.32 4.15
C GLU A 156 -22.17 1.73 4.65
N GLU A 157 -22.05 1.92 5.96
CA GLU A 157 -21.65 3.22 6.53
C GLU A 157 -20.29 3.67 5.99
N PHE A 158 -19.33 2.75 5.89
CA PHE A 158 -18.02 3.09 5.35
C PHE A 158 -18.06 3.43 3.85
N ALA A 159 -18.92 2.76 3.07
CA ALA A 159 -19.09 3.07 1.66
C ALA A 159 -19.72 4.46 1.45
N SER A 160 -20.77 4.78 2.22
CA SER A 160 -21.38 6.11 2.23
C SER A 160 -20.37 7.20 2.58
N TYR A 161 -19.54 6.99 3.61
CA TYR A 161 -18.45 7.93 3.94
C TYR A 161 -17.47 8.12 2.78
N LEU A 162 -17.04 7.04 2.12
CA LEU A 162 -16.11 7.15 0.99
C LEU A 162 -16.75 7.85 -0.20
N LEU A 163 -18.05 7.68 -0.43
CA LEU A 163 -18.78 8.40 -1.46
C LEU A 163 -18.77 9.92 -1.19
N GLU A 164 -19.04 10.33 0.05
CA GLU A 164 -18.97 11.74 0.46
C GLU A 164 -17.55 12.30 0.36
N LEU A 165 -16.55 11.54 0.80
CA LEU A 165 -15.14 11.90 0.62
C LEU A 165 -14.86 12.17 -0.86
N GLY A 166 -15.32 11.29 -1.75
CA GLY A 166 -15.16 11.39 -3.21
C GLY A 166 -15.75 12.67 -3.80
N GLN A 167 -16.88 13.15 -3.28
CA GLN A 167 -17.49 14.42 -3.70
C GLN A 167 -16.65 15.65 -3.33
N THR A 168 -15.77 15.54 -2.33
CA THR A 168 -14.80 16.59 -1.98
C THR A 168 -13.46 16.46 -2.71
N VAL A 169 -13.27 15.35 -3.45
CA VAL A 169 -12.03 14.96 -4.12
C VAL A 169 -12.06 15.24 -5.64
N ILE A 170 -13.19 15.76 -6.15
CA ILE A 170 -13.46 16.09 -7.56
C ILE A 170 -13.67 17.60 -7.70
#